data_AF-A0A554V7N7-F1
#
_entry.id   AF-A0A554V7N7-F1
#
_cell.length_a   1.000
_cell.length_b   1.000
_cell.length_c   1.000
_cell.angle_alpha   90.00
_cell.angle_beta   90.00
_cell.angle_gamma   90.00
#
_symmetry.space_group_name_H-M   'P 1'
#
loop_
_entity.id
_entity.type
_entity.pdbx_description
1 polymer ?
#
loop_
_entity_poly.entity_id
_entity_poly.type
_entity_poly.pdbx_seq_one_letter_code
_entity_poly.pdbx_strand_id
1 'polypeptide(L)' 'MGVSYLHWGDKWVITVEGNTNDNGSREGDGVYRKRRLKKQVWAVSDFITTNKKQSTKEYAIKEFTNITK' A
#
# COMPACT_ATOMS: atom_id res chain seq x y z
N MET A 1 -7.18 11.62 -5.40
CA MET A 1 -6.56 11.78 -4.07
C MET A 1 -6.17 10.40 -3.56
N GLY A 2 -4.87 10.10 -3.41
CA GLY A 2 -4.39 8.79 -2.93
C GLY A 2 -4.19 8.78 -1.42
N VAL A 3 -4.56 7.68 -0.75
CA VAL A 3 -4.35 7.48 0.68
C VAL A 3 -3.38 6.32 0.88
N SER A 4 -2.27 6.59 1.56
CA SER A 4 -1.29 5.58 1.96
C SER A 4 -1.39 5.31 3.46
N TYR A 5 -1.21 4.06 3.86
CA TYR A 5 -1.25 3.65 5.25
C TYR A 5 0.17 3.52 5.79
N LEU A 6 0.47 4.20 6.90
CA LEU A 6 1.79 4.12 7.55
C LEU A 6 1.83 3.06 8.64
N HIS A 7 0.77 3.00 9.45
CA HIS A 7 0.77 2.17 10.64
C HIS A 7 -0.62 1.64 10.99
N TRP A 8 -0.70 0.33 11.19
CA TRP A 8 -1.88 -0.39 11.64
C TRP A 8 -1.73 -0.74 13.12
N GLY A 9 -2.50 -0.06 13.97
CA GLY A 9 -2.69 -0.46 15.35
C GLY A 9 -3.96 -1.29 15.53
N ASP A 10 -4.25 -1.67 16.77
CA ASP A 10 -5.38 -2.54 17.08
C ASP A 10 -6.74 -1.88 16.75
N LYS A 11 -6.90 -0.62 17.15
CA LYS A 11 -8.15 0.16 16.98
C LYS A 11 -8.06 1.24 15.92
N TRP A 12 -6.85 1.69 15.61
CA TRP A 12 -6.61 2.88 14.81
C TRP A 12 -5.62 2.60 13.70
N VAL A 13 -5.80 3.32 12.61
CA VAL A 13 -4.90 3.32 11.47
C VAL A 13 -4.41 4.74 11.24
N ILE A 14 -3.11 4.90 11.09
CA ILE A 14 -2.49 6.19 10.74
C ILE A 14 -2.27 6.21 9.23
N THR A 15 -2.92 7.16 8.57
CA THR A 15 -2.85 7.37 7.13
C THR A 15 -2.08 8.65 6.80
N VAL A 16 -1.50 8.66 5.61
CA VAL A 16 -0.97 9.84 4.94
C VAL A 16 -1.81 10.06 3.70
N GLU A 17 -2.38 11.25 3.60
CA GLU A 17 -3.37 11.61 2.58
C GLU A 17 -2.93 12.93 1.95
N GLY A 18 -2.74 12.94 0.63
CA GLY A 18 -2.41 14.19 -0.09
C GLY A 18 -3.67 15.02 -0.27
N ASN A 19 -3.71 16.25 0.24
CA ASN A 19 -4.91 17.08 0.23
C ASN A 19 -4.96 17.99 -1.00
N THR A 20 -5.95 17.77 -1.87
CA THR A 20 -6.47 18.80 -2.77
C THR A 20 -7.37 19.69 -1.92
N ASN A 21 -7.03 20.97 -1.76
CA ASN A 21 -7.84 21.95 -1.04
C ASN A 21 -9.33 21.94 -1.48
N ASP A 22 -10.21 22.61 -0.73
CA ASP A 22 -11.64 22.76 -1.07
C ASP A 22 -11.87 23.35 -2.48
N ASN A 23 -10.83 23.94 -3.07
CA ASN A 23 -10.84 24.54 -4.40
C ASN A 23 -10.33 23.61 -5.53
N GLY A 24 -10.03 22.34 -5.24
CA GLY A 24 -9.57 21.35 -6.23
C GLY A 24 -8.25 21.73 -6.94
N SER A 25 -7.43 22.59 -6.33
CA SER A 25 -6.21 23.11 -6.95
C SER A 25 -5.17 22.01 -7.18
N ARG A 26 -4.52 22.06 -8.34
CA ARG A 26 -3.51 21.09 -8.79
C ARG A 26 -2.29 21.01 -7.86
N GLU A 27 -1.98 22.10 -7.16
CA GLU A 27 -0.84 22.18 -6.23
C GLU A 27 -1.15 21.54 -4.86
N GLY A 28 -2.43 21.34 -4.52
CA GLY A 28 -2.85 20.87 -3.19
C GLY A 28 -2.43 21.82 -2.07
N ASP A 29 -2.86 21.51 -0.84
CA ASP A 29 -2.40 22.22 0.38
C ASP A 29 -1.40 21.37 1.17
N GLY A 30 -0.76 20.41 0.49
CA GLY A 30 0.23 19.51 1.07
C GLY A 30 -0.31 18.16 1.52
N VAL A 31 0.47 17.50 2.37
CA VAL A 31 0.30 16.10 2.78
C VAL A 31 0.01 16.04 4.27
N TYR A 32 -1.04 15.32 4.64
CA TYR A 32 -1.54 15.31 6.01
C TYR A 32 -1.55 13.91 6.59
N ARG A 33 -1.35 13.85 7.91
CA ARG A 33 -1.51 12.63 8.70
C ARG A 33 -2.91 12.61 9.30
N LYS A 34 -3.64 11.52 9.08
CA LYS A 34 -4.97 11.32 9.64
C LYS A 34 -5.02 10.04 10.46
N ARG A 35 -5.79 10.09 11.54
CA ARG A 35 -6.09 8.93 12.39
C ARG A 35 -7.51 8.47 12.06
N ARG A 36 -7.66 7.22 11.62
CA ARG A 36 -8.96 6.61 11.29
C ARG A 36 -9.22 5.42 12.20
N LEU A 37 -10.48 5.24 12.62
CA LEU A 37 -10.88 4.00 13.29
C LEU A 37 -10.79 2.85 12.30
N LYS A 38 -10.21 1.73 12.72
CA LYS A 38 -10.06 0.54 11.86
C LYS A 38 -11.41 0.05 11.33
N LYS A 39 -12.48 0.11 12.15
CA LYS A 39 -13.84 -0.28 11.76
C LYS A 39 -14.46 0.56 10.65
N GLN A 40 -13.91 1.75 10.36
CA GLN A 40 -14.38 2.62 9.29
C GLN A 40 -13.69 2.34 7.96
N VAL A 41 -12.67 1.47 7.94
CA VAL A 41 -11.97 1.08 6.73
C VAL A 41 -12.64 -0.18 6.17
N TRP A 42 -13.30 -0.05 5.03
CA TRP A 42 -13.97 -1.15 4.35
C TRP A 42 -12.98 -2.08 3.62
N ALA A 43 -12.05 -1.50 2.88
CA ALA A 43 -11.06 -2.23 2.08
C ALA A 43 -9.77 -1.43 1.92
N VAL A 44 -8.68 -2.14 1.64
CA VAL A 44 -7.34 -1.58 1.39
C VAL A 44 -6.78 -2.24 0.14
N SER A 45 -6.33 -1.43 -0.80
CA SER A 45 -5.57 -1.91 -1.96
C SER A 45 -4.08 -1.73 -1.70
N ASP A 46 -3.32 -2.80 -1.88
CA ASP A 46 -1.86 -2.80 -1.74
C ASP A 46 -1.23 -3.05 -3.10
N PHE A 47 -0.52 -2.04 -3.60
CA PHE A 47 0.10 -2.05 -4.92
C PHE A 47 1.63 -2.16 -4.86
N ILE A 48 2.21 -2.10 -3.66
CA ILE A 48 3.66 -2.02 -3.46
C ILE A 48 4.22 -3.29 -2.85
N THR A 49 3.40 -4.07 -2.12
CA THR A 49 3.84 -5.35 -1.59
C THR A 49 4.00 -6.35 -2.74
N THR A 50 5.25 -6.55 -3.15
CA THR A 50 5.62 -7.69 -3.99
C THR A 50 5.46 -8.96 -3.16
N ASN A 51 4.57 -9.86 -3.59
CA ASN A 51 4.39 -11.17 -2.98
C ASN A 51 5.67 -12.01 -3.17
N LYS A 52 6.61 -11.91 -2.23
CA LYS A 52 7.87 -12.68 -2.25
C LYS A 52 7.65 -14.20 -2.23
N LYS A 53 6.49 -14.67 -1.77
CA LYS A 53 6.17 -16.10 -1.65
C LYS A 53 6.03 -16.83 -2.99
N GLN A 54 5.59 -16.13 -4.04
CA GLN A 54 5.47 -16.71 -5.37
C GLN A 54 6.83 -16.68 -6.10
N SER A 55 7.54 -15.55 -5.97
CA SER A 55 8.84 -15.31 -6.60
C SER A 55 9.92 -16.31 -6.15
N THR A 56 10.13 -16.54 -4.87
CA THR A 56 11.29 -17.39 -4.48
C THR A 56 11.14 -18.84 -4.93
N LYS A 57 9.92 -19.39 -4.98
CA LYS A 57 9.68 -20.76 -5.46
C LYS A 57 9.68 -20.87 -6.99
N GLU A 58 9.00 -19.95 -7.69
CA GLU A 58 8.94 -19.99 -9.16
C GLU A 58 10.29 -19.73 -9.81
N TYR A 59 11.13 -18.85 -9.24
CA TYR A 59 12.47 -18.58 -9.77
C TYR A 59 13.40 -19.75 -9.48
N ALA A 60 13.36 -20.33 -8.26
CA ALA A 60 14.16 -21.51 -7.94
C ALA A 60 13.80 -22.73 -8.83
N ILE A 61 12.51 -22.94 -9.12
CA ILE A 61 12.07 -24.01 -10.03
C ILE A 61 12.52 -23.75 -11.47
N LYS A 62 12.42 -22.50 -11.97
CA LYS A 62 12.89 -22.15 -13.32
C LYS A 62 14.40 -22.39 -13.49
N GLU A 63 15.21 -21.99 -12.52
CA GLU A 63 16.65 -22.27 -12.53
C GLU A 63 16.93 -23.78 -12.54
N PHE A 64 16.26 -24.55 -11.69
CA PHE A 64 16.46 -26.01 -11.63
C PHE A 64 16.05 -26.71 -12.94
N THR A 65 14.97 -26.25 -13.58
CA THR A 65 14.46 -26.85 -14.83
C THR A 65 15.32 -26.50 -16.05
N ASN A 66 16.02 -25.36 -16.01
CA ASN A 66 16.95 -24.94 -17.07
C ASN A 66 18.32 -25.63 -16.95
N ILE A 67 18.68 -26.12 -15.76
CA ILE A 67 19.91 -26.89 -15.54
C ILE A 67 19.73 -28.37 -15.93
N THR A 68 18.50 -28.90 -15.85
CA THR A 68 18.18 -30.30 -16.13
C THR A 68 17.72 -30.57 -17.57
N LYS A 69 17.66 -29.54 -18.43
CA LYS A 69 17.47 -29.65 -19.88
C LYS A 69 18.79 -29.48 -20.60
#